data_AF-A0A7Z9Y5D2-F1
#
_entry.id   AF-A0A7Z9Y5D2-F1
#
_cell.length_a   1.000
_cell.length_b   1.000
_cell.length_c   1.000
_cell.angle_alpha   90.00
_cell.angle_beta   90.00
_cell.angle_gamma   90.00
#
_symmetry.space_group_name_H-M   'P 1'
#
loop_
_entity.id
_entity.type
_entity.pdbx_description
1 polymer ?
#
loop_
_entity_poly.entity_id
_entity_poly.type
_entity_poly.pdbx_seq_one_letter_code
_entity_poly.pdbx_strand_id
1 'polypeptide(L)'
;QRQLEEEREAALFRAEKARLESELAFIRKNIAGGKSDIAKGKLKRLTREIVLIEQVGVAEMQSQSWLKVGERARTFSVNEAEKRIRELPAPASRTPDLKVRLMAEQRGSERVVTSKRLQIGWPGRPLFEADDIRLERLDCAALIGPNGSGKSTLLRTLMGEIRPLRGKLRLGDEITPGYFAQAHEQLNVANRAIDEVLAHKPMSETAARRHLARYLFRGDDVFKRVSSLSGGERGRLALALLALDEANLLLLDEPTNHLDIPSQEILQTALERYDGTIVLVSHDRYLVDRLATQIWEIRDGRMRIFAGTYQEFLAAREGGDTAVVSKVGLPIEEKEAEPARIKIDFSTGDVVKIKDGPFESFEGEIDEID
;
A
#
# COMPACT_ATOMS: atom_id res chain seq x y z
N GLN A 1 9.72 -17.28 9.52
CA GLN A 1 8.28 -17.62 9.52
C GLN A 1 7.76 -17.76 8.09
N ARG A 2 7.87 -16.74 7.23
CA ARG A 2 7.57 -16.81 5.78
C ARG A 2 8.20 -18.01 5.04
N GLN A 3 9.52 -18.20 5.14
CA GLN A 3 10.20 -19.35 4.52
C GLN A 3 9.69 -20.71 5.05
N LEU A 4 9.37 -20.80 6.34
CA LEU A 4 8.87 -22.03 6.97
C LEU A 4 7.46 -22.38 6.45
N GLU A 5 6.64 -21.38 6.15
CA GLU A 5 5.29 -21.55 5.64
C GLU A 5 5.29 -21.83 4.13
N GLU A 6 6.13 -21.14 3.36
CA GLU A 6 6.40 -21.45 1.94
C GLU A 6 6.90 -22.89 1.77
N GLU A 7 7.82 -23.35 2.63
CA GLU A 7 8.27 -24.74 2.66
C GLU A 7 7.14 -25.71 3.00
N ARG A 8 6.26 -25.35 3.94
CA ARG A 8 5.11 -26.16 4.34
C ARG A 8 4.09 -26.27 3.22
N GLU A 9 3.74 -25.17 2.55
CA GLU A 9 2.82 -25.16 1.40
C GLU A 9 3.40 -25.91 0.21
N ALA A 10 4.69 -25.73 -0.08
CA ALA A 10 5.39 -26.47 -1.13
C ALA A 10 5.47 -27.98 -0.82
N ALA A 11 5.65 -28.36 0.45
CA ALA A 11 5.59 -29.76 0.86
C ALA A 11 4.18 -30.34 0.71
N LEU A 12 3.16 -29.58 1.09
CA LEU A 12 1.76 -30.00 1.02
C LEU A 12 1.30 -30.14 -0.43
N PHE A 13 1.68 -29.21 -1.31
CA PHE A 13 1.47 -29.33 -2.76
C PHE A 13 2.13 -30.57 -3.36
N ARG A 14 3.41 -30.83 -3.01
CA ARG A 14 4.13 -32.01 -3.49
C ARG A 14 3.47 -33.32 -3.05
N ALA A 15 3.04 -33.38 -1.79
CA ALA A 15 2.34 -34.55 -1.24
C ALA A 15 1.01 -34.78 -1.95
N GLU A 16 0.23 -33.72 -2.17
CA GLU A 16 -1.08 -33.81 -2.81
C GLU A 16 -0.97 -34.18 -4.29
N LYS A 17 -0.02 -33.60 -5.02
CA LYS A 17 0.26 -33.96 -6.42
C LYS A 17 0.64 -35.44 -6.53
N ALA A 18 1.50 -35.94 -5.65
CA ALA A 18 1.87 -37.36 -5.62
C ALA A 18 0.67 -38.28 -5.32
N ARG A 19 -0.25 -37.86 -4.44
CA ARG A 19 -1.51 -38.59 -4.17
C ARG A 19 -2.36 -38.74 -5.43
N LEU A 20 -2.57 -37.64 -6.16
CA LEU A 20 -3.37 -37.63 -7.39
C LEU A 20 -2.75 -38.50 -8.48
N GLU A 21 -1.42 -38.45 -8.64
CA GLU A 21 -0.69 -39.29 -9.60
C GLU A 21 -0.86 -40.79 -9.27
N SER A 22 -0.77 -41.16 -7.99
CA SER A 22 -0.98 -42.53 -7.52
C SER A 22 -2.41 -43.01 -7.75
N GLU A 23 -3.41 -42.18 -7.48
CA GLU A 23 -4.81 -42.51 -7.76
C GLU A 23 -5.08 -42.67 -9.26
N LEU A 24 -4.50 -41.81 -10.08
CA LEU A 24 -4.63 -41.92 -11.53
C LEU A 24 -3.96 -43.20 -12.07
N ALA A 25 -2.80 -43.58 -11.55
CA ALA A 25 -2.12 -44.82 -11.91
C ALA A 25 -2.97 -46.06 -11.55
N PHE A 26 -3.62 -46.04 -10.37
CA PHE A 26 -4.57 -47.07 -9.97
C PHE A 26 -5.78 -47.14 -10.93
N ILE A 27 -6.36 -45.99 -11.30
CA ILE A 27 -7.49 -45.92 -12.22
C ILE A 27 -7.09 -46.48 -13.59
N ARG A 28 -5.94 -46.06 -14.13
CA ARG A 28 -5.39 -46.54 -15.42
C ARG A 28 -5.25 -48.07 -15.43
N LYS A 29 -4.68 -48.65 -14.37
CA LYS A 29 -4.50 -50.11 -14.24
C LYS A 29 -5.82 -50.87 -14.19
N ASN A 30 -6.83 -50.35 -13.48
CA ASN A 30 -8.12 -51.04 -13.32
C ASN A 30 -9.05 -50.90 -14.52
N ILE A 31 -8.93 -49.82 -15.31
CA ILE A 31 -9.63 -49.69 -16.59
C ILE A 31 -9.09 -50.70 -17.60
N ALA A 32 -7.77 -50.88 -17.68
CA ALA A 32 -7.14 -51.87 -18.56
C ALA A 32 -7.46 -53.33 -18.14
N GLY A 33 -7.66 -53.57 -16.84
CA GLY A 33 -7.96 -54.91 -16.28
C GLY A 33 -9.45 -55.30 -16.22
N GLY A 34 -10.35 -54.60 -16.92
CA GLY A 34 -11.77 -54.98 -17.05
C GLY A 34 -12.69 -54.60 -15.88
N LYS A 35 -12.18 -53.96 -14.81
CA LYS A 35 -13.00 -53.45 -13.67
C LYS A 35 -13.47 -52.01 -13.92
N SER A 36 -14.22 -51.84 -15.02
CA SER A 36 -14.67 -50.56 -15.60
C SER A 36 -15.35 -49.62 -14.61
N ASP A 37 -16.31 -50.11 -13.84
CA ASP A 37 -17.31 -49.23 -13.22
C ASP A 37 -16.81 -48.55 -11.94
N ILE A 38 -16.02 -49.29 -11.14
CA ILE A 38 -15.34 -48.74 -9.96
C ILE A 38 -14.30 -47.69 -10.39
N ALA A 39 -13.55 -47.98 -11.45
CA ALA A 39 -12.52 -47.07 -11.95
C ALA A 39 -13.13 -45.79 -12.57
N LYS A 40 -14.25 -45.90 -13.29
CA LYS A 40 -15.03 -44.75 -13.78
C LYS A 40 -15.56 -43.88 -12.64
N GLY A 41 -16.05 -44.50 -11.55
CA GLY A 41 -16.51 -43.79 -10.36
C GLY A 41 -15.38 -43.01 -9.66
N LYS A 42 -14.20 -43.62 -9.52
CA LYS A 42 -13.01 -42.96 -8.96
C LYS A 42 -12.52 -41.82 -9.87
N LEU A 43 -12.51 -42.02 -11.19
CA LEU A 43 -12.12 -40.97 -12.14
C LEU A 43 -13.03 -39.73 -12.06
N LYS A 44 -14.33 -39.93 -11.82
CA LYS A 44 -15.28 -38.82 -11.62
C LYS A 44 -15.00 -38.03 -10.33
N ARG A 45 -14.54 -38.69 -9.26
CA ARG A 45 -14.11 -38.01 -8.02
C ARG A 45 -12.81 -37.25 -8.23
N LEU A 46 -11.82 -37.93 -8.80
CA LEU A 46 -10.52 -37.35 -9.14
C LEU A 46 -10.68 -36.12 -10.06
N THR A 47 -11.59 -36.16 -11.03
CA THR A 47 -11.93 -35.01 -11.87
C THR A 47 -12.37 -33.81 -11.04
N ARG A 48 -13.27 -34.02 -10.08
CA ARG A 48 -13.78 -32.93 -9.22
C ARG A 48 -12.67 -32.35 -8.35
N GLU A 49 -11.81 -33.21 -7.82
CA GLU A 49 -10.65 -32.81 -7.02
C GLU A 49 -9.65 -31.99 -7.84
N ILE A 50 -9.30 -32.43 -9.06
CA ILE A 50 -8.42 -31.67 -9.96
C ILE A 50 -9.02 -30.30 -10.29
N VAL A 51 -10.30 -30.24 -10.67
CA VAL A 51 -10.98 -28.97 -10.98
C VAL A 51 -11.02 -28.05 -9.76
N LEU A 52 -11.24 -28.60 -8.57
CA LEU A 52 -11.24 -27.83 -7.34
C LEU A 52 -9.84 -27.25 -7.07
N ILE A 53 -8.79 -28.06 -7.14
CA ILE A 53 -7.41 -27.61 -6.94
C ILE A 53 -7.02 -26.54 -7.96
N GLU A 54 -7.45 -26.66 -9.22
CA GLU A 54 -7.22 -25.63 -10.24
C GLU A 54 -7.89 -24.28 -9.89
N GLN A 55 -9.07 -24.33 -9.25
CA GLN A 55 -9.88 -23.16 -8.92
C GLN A 55 -9.45 -22.47 -7.62
N VAL A 56 -9.24 -23.23 -6.55
CA VAL A 56 -9.01 -22.69 -5.19
C VAL A 56 -7.60 -22.94 -4.66
N GLY A 57 -6.80 -23.79 -5.31
CA GLY A 57 -5.46 -24.17 -4.84
C GLY A 57 -5.48 -25.28 -3.78
N VAL A 58 -4.31 -25.89 -3.54
CA VAL A 58 -4.16 -27.04 -2.62
C VAL A 58 -4.33 -26.64 -1.15
N ALA A 59 -3.89 -25.44 -0.77
CA ALA A 59 -3.98 -24.96 0.62
C ALA A 59 -5.44 -24.73 1.06
N GLU A 60 -6.25 -24.12 0.20
CA GLU A 60 -7.65 -23.81 0.50
C GLU A 60 -8.55 -25.06 0.44
N MET A 61 -8.08 -26.15 -0.17
CA MET A 61 -8.75 -27.46 -0.15
C MET A 61 -8.70 -28.16 1.23
N GLN A 62 -8.13 -27.54 2.27
CA GLN A 62 -8.24 -28.03 3.67
C GLN A 62 -9.14 -27.20 4.63
N SER A 63 -9.60 -25.99 4.27
CA SER A 63 -10.60 -25.21 5.03
C SER A 63 -12.07 -25.67 4.81
N GLN A 64 -12.84 -25.97 5.86
CA GLN A 64 -14.21 -26.58 5.79
C GLN A 64 -15.32 -25.80 5.01
N SER A 65 -14.98 -24.81 4.19
CA SER A 65 -15.89 -23.89 3.47
C SER A 65 -16.26 -24.30 2.03
N TRP A 66 -15.87 -25.49 1.55
CA TRP A 66 -16.05 -25.89 0.13
C TRP A 66 -17.37 -26.58 -0.23
N LEU A 67 -18.28 -26.80 0.72
CA LEU A 67 -19.55 -27.53 0.50
C LEU A 67 -20.48 -26.91 -0.57
N LYS A 68 -20.11 -25.78 -1.19
CA LYS A 68 -20.91 -25.05 -2.20
C LYS A 68 -20.35 -25.05 -3.63
N VAL A 69 -19.14 -25.56 -3.88
CA VAL A 69 -18.51 -25.51 -5.21
C VAL A 69 -18.45 -26.90 -5.83
N GLY A 70 -19.48 -27.30 -6.57
CA GLY A 70 -19.32 -28.49 -7.42
C GLY A 70 -20.58 -29.19 -7.88
N GLU A 71 -21.27 -28.64 -8.88
CA GLU A 71 -22.32 -29.41 -9.58
C GLU A 71 -22.10 -29.65 -11.09
N ARG A 72 -21.11 -29.04 -11.77
CA ARG A 72 -21.04 -29.11 -13.24
C ARG A 72 -19.65 -29.33 -13.87
N ALA A 73 -18.83 -30.23 -13.32
CA ALA A 73 -17.61 -30.67 -14.01
C ALA A 73 -17.88 -31.91 -14.88
N ARG A 74 -17.58 -31.83 -16.19
CA ARG A 74 -17.52 -32.98 -17.09
C ARG A 74 -16.41 -33.93 -16.63
N THR A 75 -16.70 -35.23 -16.53
CA THR A 75 -15.69 -36.26 -16.20
C THR A 75 -14.55 -36.25 -17.22
N PHE A 76 -13.31 -36.14 -16.75
CA PHE A 76 -12.12 -36.18 -17.60
C PHE A 76 -11.86 -37.58 -18.15
N SER A 77 -11.18 -37.65 -19.30
CA SER A 77 -10.50 -38.88 -19.71
C SER A 77 -9.24 -39.11 -18.86
N VAL A 78 -8.70 -40.34 -18.85
CA VAL A 78 -7.46 -40.66 -18.10
C VAL A 78 -6.29 -39.80 -18.58
N ASN A 79 -6.15 -39.59 -19.89
CA ASN A 79 -5.07 -38.78 -20.47
C ASN A 79 -5.27 -37.28 -20.19
N GLU A 80 -6.52 -36.82 -20.16
CA GLU A 80 -6.84 -35.44 -19.78
C GLU A 80 -6.53 -35.20 -18.30
N ALA A 81 -6.92 -36.11 -17.41
CA ALA A 81 -6.58 -36.04 -15.99
C ALA A 81 -5.06 -36.06 -15.76
N GLU A 82 -4.31 -36.90 -16.49
CA GLU A 82 -2.84 -36.93 -16.42
C GLU A 82 -2.23 -35.59 -16.82
N LYS A 83 -2.69 -35.02 -17.94
CA LYS A 83 -2.23 -33.72 -18.42
C LYS A 83 -2.51 -32.63 -17.38
N ARG A 84 -3.73 -32.58 -16.83
CA ARG A 84 -4.12 -31.59 -15.81
C ARG A 84 -3.30 -31.74 -14.54
N ILE A 85 -3.09 -32.95 -14.01
CA ILE A 85 -2.25 -33.20 -12.83
C ILE A 85 -0.82 -32.70 -13.05
N ARG A 86 -0.23 -32.97 -14.22
CA ARG A 86 1.13 -32.52 -14.55
C ARG A 86 1.22 -31.00 -14.59
N GLU A 87 0.21 -30.36 -15.20
CA GLU A 87 0.08 -28.91 -15.39
C GLU A 87 -0.52 -28.19 -14.18
N LEU A 88 -0.80 -28.90 -13.07
CA LEU A 88 -1.29 -28.27 -11.85
C LEU A 88 -0.32 -27.16 -11.44
N PRO A 89 -0.82 -25.92 -11.29
CA PRO A 89 0.03 -24.82 -10.90
C PRO A 89 0.60 -25.17 -9.52
N ALA A 90 1.93 -25.07 -9.38
CA ALA A 90 2.52 -24.98 -8.06
C ALA A 90 1.82 -23.88 -7.26
N PRO A 91 1.85 -23.89 -5.92
CA PRO A 91 1.48 -22.73 -5.13
C PRO A 91 2.44 -21.59 -5.51
N ALA A 92 2.14 -20.91 -6.62
CA ALA A 92 2.43 -19.52 -6.76
C ALA A 92 1.55 -18.88 -5.70
N SER A 93 2.14 -18.00 -4.89
CA SER A 93 1.45 -16.96 -4.16
C SER A 93 0.50 -16.27 -5.14
N ARG A 94 -0.70 -16.82 -5.34
CA ARG A 94 -1.74 -16.20 -6.13
C ARG A 94 -2.33 -15.16 -5.19
N THR A 95 -1.58 -14.09 -4.96
CA THR A 95 -2.18 -12.78 -4.84
C THR A 95 -3.20 -12.70 -5.95
N PRO A 96 -4.50 -12.56 -5.64
CA PRO A 96 -5.46 -12.17 -6.66
C PRO A 96 -4.85 -10.99 -7.39
N ASP A 97 -4.80 -11.03 -8.73
CA ASP A 97 -4.22 -9.96 -9.56
C ASP A 97 -5.08 -8.69 -9.37
N LEU A 98 -4.84 -8.00 -8.26
CA LEU A 98 -5.49 -6.76 -7.92
C LEU A 98 -4.88 -5.72 -8.83
N LYS A 99 -5.69 -5.27 -9.78
CA LYS A 99 -5.40 -4.08 -10.58
C LYS A 99 -5.66 -2.82 -9.75
N VAL A 100 -5.08 -2.76 -8.56
CA VAL A 100 -5.03 -1.53 -7.78
C VAL A 100 -4.12 -0.58 -8.54
N ARG A 101 -4.70 0.53 -8.99
CA ARG A 101 -3.95 1.66 -9.50
C ARG A 101 -4.20 2.80 -8.54
N LEU A 102 -3.17 3.12 -7.77
CA LEU A 102 -3.01 4.46 -7.23
C LEU A 102 -2.57 5.30 -8.43
N MET A 103 -3.33 6.35 -8.76
CA MET A 103 -2.98 7.27 -9.84
C MET A 103 -2.89 8.65 -9.23
N ALA A 104 -1.81 9.37 -9.54
CA ALA A 104 -1.74 10.80 -9.30
C ALA A 104 -2.63 11.52 -10.32
N GLU A 105 -3.54 12.40 -9.88
CA GLU A 105 -4.37 13.21 -10.79
C GLU A 105 -3.48 14.13 -11.66
N GLN A 106 -2.40 14.64 -11.07
CA GLN A 106 -1.47 15.57 -11.68
C GLN A 106 -0.02 15.23 -11.30
N ARG A 107 0.91 15.43 -12.24
CA ARG A 107 2.33 15.09 -12.05
C ARG A 107 3.00 15.90 -10.93
N GLY A 108 2.55 17.13 -10.69
CA GLY A 108 3.19 18.07 -9.78
C GLY A 108 4.62 18.44 -10.20
N SER A 109 5.27 19.23 -9.36
CA SER A 109 6.66 19.65 -9.56
C SER A 109 7.69 18.52 -9.37
N GLU A 110 8.91 18.69 -9.92
CA GLU A 110 10.01 17.73 -9.76
C GLU A 110 10.51 17.61 -8.32
N ARG A 111 10.53 18.74 -7.61
CA ARG A 111 10.93 18.81 -6.20
C ARG A 111 9.68 18.75 -5.35
N VAL A 112 9.41 17.58 -4.79
CA VAL A 112 8.17 17.28 -4.08
C VAL A 112 8.23 17.81 -2.66
N VAL A 113 9.34 17.57 -1.96
CA VAL A 113 9.59 18.08 -0.60
C VAL A 113 10.97 18.71 -0.54
N THR A 114 11.03 19.93 -0.01
CA THR A 114 12.30 20.59 0.34
C THR A 114 12.26 21.12 1.75
N SER A 115 13.38 21.03 2.47
CA SER A 115 13.51 21.69 3.77
C SER A 115 14.85 22.43 3.91
N LYS A 116 14.89 23.41 4.83
CA LYS A 116 16.11 24.09 5.26
C LYS A 116 16.13 24.19 6.78
N ARG A 117 17.14 23.61 7.43
CA ARG A 117 17.41 23.67 8.89
C ARG A 117 16.19 23.29 9.74
N LEU A 118 15.58 22.15 9.41
CA LEU A 118 14.29 21.73 9.96
C LEU A 118 14.45 21.19 11.40
N GLN A 119 13.62 21.68 12.32
CA GLN A 119 13.48 21.12 13.66
C GLN A 119 12.03 20.70 13.88
N ILE A 120 11.83 19.42 14.20
CA ILE A 120 10.52 18.80 14.40
C ILE A 120 10.27 18.60 15.88
N GLY A 121 9.04 18.86 16.30
CA GLY A 121 8.57 18.58 17.64
C GLY A 121 7.27 19.30 17.95
N TRP A 122 6.93 19.31 19.23
CA TRP A 122 5.77 20.00 19.76
C TRP A 122 6.21 21.27 20.49
N PRO A 123 5.34 22.27 20.68
CA PRO A 123 5.66 23.45 21.48
C PRO A 123 6.25 23.05 22.85
N GLY A 124 7.47 23.51 23.14
CA GLY A 124 8.21 23.19 24.38
C GLY A 124 8.84 21.78 24.44
N ARG A 125 8.67 20.95 23.40
CA ARG A 125 9.22 19.58 23.34
C ARG A 125 9.80 19.28 21.95
N PRO A 126 11.05 19.71 21.66
CA PRO A 126 11.74 19.32 20.43
C PRO A 126 11.96 17.79 20.41
N LEU A 127 11.79 17.17 19.24
CA LEU A 127 11.99 15.74 19.03
C LEU A 127 13.30 15.47 18.31
N PHE A 128 13.52 16.11 17.16
CA PHE A 128 14.76 15.97 16.41
C PHE A 128 15.02 17.15 15.46
N GLU A 129 16.29 17.32 15.10
CA GLU A 129 16.74 18.17 14.00
C GLU A 129 16.98 17.31 12.76
N ALA A 130 16.56 17.78 11.59
CA ALA A 130 16.68 17.05 10.35
C ALA A 130 17.71 17.70 9.42
N ASP A 131 18.48 16.85 8.72
CA ASP A 131 19.21 17.27 7.53
C ASP A 131 18.24 17.89 6.49
N ASP A 132 18.78 18.73 5.61
CA ASP A 132 17.97 19.36 4.57
C ASP A 132 17.37 18.29 3.63
N ILE A 133 16.04 18.21 3.65
CA ILE A 133 15.29 17.24 2.88
C ILE A 133 15.27 17.71 1.43
N ARG A 134 15.57 16.79 0.53
CA ARG A 134 15.32 16.92 -0.91
C ARG A 134 14.71 15.61 -1.39
N LEU A 135 13.40 15.62 -1.55
CA LEU A 135 12.63 14.51 -2.11
C LEU A 135 12.16 14.89 -3.51
N GLU A 136 12.57 14.12 -4.50
CA GLU A 136 12.20 14.33 -5.91
C GLU A 136 11.04 13.42 -6.30
N ARG A 137 10.42 13.71 -7.45
CA ARG A 137 9.32 12.90 -7.95
C ARG A 137 9.77 11.46 -8.18
N LEU A 138 8.91 10.50 -7.84
CA LEU A 138 9.17 9.05 -7.89
C LEU A 138 10.16 8.55 -6.84
N ASP A 139 10.71 9.42 -5.98
CA ASP A 139 11.46 8.95 -4.84
C ASP A 139 10.54 8.27 -3.82
N CYS A 140 11.09 7.27 -3.13
CA CYS A 140 10.48 6.68 -1.95
C CYS A 140 11.44 6.83 -0.77
N ALA A 141 11.09 7.73 0.16
CA ALA A 141 11.83 7.90 1.40
C ALA A 141 11.29 6.95 2.49
N ALA A 142 12.11 6.01 2.94
CA ALA A 142 11.79 5.19 4.09
C ALA A 142 12.26 5.87 5.38
N LEU A 143 11.33 6.21 6.25
CA LEU A 143 11.57 6.82 7.56
C LEU A 143 11.67 5.73 8.63
N ILE A 144 12.89 5.52 9.12
CA ILE A 144 13.20 4.50 10.13
C ILE A 144 13.67 5.15 11.44
N GLY A 145 13.43 4.47 12.56
CA GLY A 145 13.87 4.94 13.86
C GLY A 145 13.06 4.32 15.01
N PRO A 146 13.53 4.46 16.26
CA PRO A 146 12.85 3.89 17.42
C PRO A 146 11.43 4.43 17.61
N ASN A 147 10.61 3.70 18.35
CA ASN A 147 9.27 4.18 18.70
C ASN A 147 9.36 5.43 19.56
N GLY A 148 8.48 6.40 19.31
CA GLY A 148 8.52 7.71 19.97
C GLY A 148 9.59 8.67 19.44
N SER A 149 10.33 8.33 18.39
CA SER A 149 11.33 9.23 17.78
C SER A 149 10.74 10.43 17.02
N GLY A 150 9.42 10.44 16.79
CA GLY A 150 8.73 11.53 16.08
C GLY A 150 8.41 11.25 14.61
N LYS A 151 8.45 10.00 14.15
CA LYS A 151 8.10 9.59 12.76
C LYS A 151 6.74 10.13 12.31
N SER A 152 5.67 9.81 13.05
CA SER A 152 4.33 10.32 12.76
C SER A 152 4.23 11.84 12.89
N THR A 153 5.03 12.46 13.76
CA THR A 153 5.10 13.93 13.87
C THR A 153 5.67 14.54 12.58
N LEU A 154 6.68 13.94 11.96
CA LEU A 154 7.18 14.38 10.65
C LEU A 154 6.10 14.28 9.56
N LEU A 155 5.35 13.17 9.51
CA LEU A 155 4.27 13.00 8.55
C LEU A 155 3.20 14.08 8.72
N ARG A 156 2.79 14.39 9.95
CA ARG A 156 1.87 15.50 10.23
C ARG A 156 2.44 16.87 9.88
N THR A 157 3.75 17.07 10.01
CA THR A 157 4.40 18.30 9.53
C THR A 157 4.39 18.38 8.00
N LEU A 158 4.59 17.27 7.29
CA LEU A 158 4.48 17.19 5.83
C LEU A 158 3.05 17.45 5.34
N MET A 159 2.03 17.01 6.09
CA MET A 159 0.62 17.33 5.84
C MET A 159 0.27 18.80 6.11
N GLY A 160 1.14 19.56 6.77
CA GLY A 160 0.87 20.94 7.20
C GLY A 160 0.01 21.06 8.48
N GLU A 161 -0.32 19.94 9.14
CA GLU A 161 -1.08 19.92 10.39
C GLU A 161 -0.25 20.47 11.57
N ILE A 162 1.06 20.22 11.56
CA ILE A 162 2.00 20.69 12.59
C ILE A 162 3.05 21.57 11.94
N ARG A 163 3.23 22.79 12.44
CA ARG A 163 4.33 23.66 11.98
C ARG A 163 5.66 23.18 12.57
N PRO A 164 6.76 23.24 11.80
CA PRO A 164 8.08 22.95 12.36
C PRO A 164 8.46 23.98 13.43
N LEU A 165 9.22 23.55 14.45
CA LEU A 165 9.69 24.43 15.52
C LEU A 165 10.73 25.43 15.01
N ARG A 166 11.55 25.01 14.05
CA ARG A 166 12.54 25.84 13.34
C ARG A 166 12.69 25.38 11.90
N GLY A 167 13.23 26.27 11.07
CA GLY A 167 13.49 26.00 9.67
C GLY A 167 12.28 26.23 8.78
N LYS A 168 12.40 25.77 7.53
CA LYS A 168 11.33 25.83 6.54
C LYS A 168 11.13 24.44 5.95
N LEU A 169 9.88 24.06 5.77
CA LEU A 169 9.46 22.89 4.99
C LEU A 169 8.55 23.40 3.89
N ARG A 170 8.77 22.96 2.65
CA ARG A 170 7.96 23.33 1.49
C ARG A 170 7.61 22.09 0.69
N LEU A 171 6.33 21.93 0.41
CA LEU A 171 5.86 21.09 -0.67
C LEU A 171 6.02 21.86 -1.98
N GLY A 172 6.32 21.12 -3.05
CA GLY A 172 6.38 21.70 -4.39
C GLY A 172 5.01 22.11 -4.91
N ASP A 173 5.00 22.85 -6.02
CA ASP A 173 3.75 23.28 -6.66
C ASP A 173 2.95 22.07 -7.13
N GLU A 174 1.62 22.15 -6.97
CA GLU A 174 0.65 21.11 -7.34
C GLU A 174 0.92 19.75 -6.68
N ILE A 175 1.57 19.74 -5.52
CA ILE A 175 1.72 18.54 -4.68
C ILE A 175 0.52 18.42 -3.73
N THR A 176 -0.21 17.32 -3.87
CA THR A 176 -1.35 16.94 -3.02
C THR A 176 -0.94 15.72 -2.18
N PRO A 177 -0.72 15.90 -0.86
CA PRO A 177 -0.38 14.80 0.02
C PRO A 177 -1.62 13.96 0.37
N GLY A 178 -1.49 12.65 0.25
CA GLY A 178 -2.45 11.66 0.75
C GLY A 178 -1.85 10.95 1.96
N TYR A 179 -2.61 10.83 3.05
CA TYR A 179 -2.14 10.21 4.28
C TYR A 179 -2.81 8.86 4.50
N PHE A 180 -2.01 7.81 4.59
CA PHE A 180 -2.45 6.48 4.98
C PHE A 180 -1.95 6.20 6.40
N ALA A 181 -2.83 6.47 7.37
CA ALA A 181 -2.57 6.14 8.75
C ALA A 181 -2.57 4.62 8.98
N GLN A 182 -1.95 4.20 10.08
CA GLN A 182 -2.04 2.85 10.59
C GLN A 182 -3.52 2.41 10.62
N ALA A 183 -3.80 1.30 9.93
CA ALA A 183 -5.14 0.91 9.53
C ALA A 183 -6.14 0.95 10.70
N HIS A 184 -7.26 1.65 10.48
CA HIS A 184 -8.55 1.62 11.18
C HIS A 184 -8.96 2.84 12.03
N GLU A 185 -8.09 3.80 12.35
CA GLU A 185 -8.55 4.97 13.15
C GLU A 185 -9.50 5.90 12.39
N GLN A 186 -9.45 5.89 11.05
CA GLN A 186 -10.29 6.76 10.22
C GLN A 186 -11.56 6.07 9.70
N LEU A 187 -11.64 4.74 9.72
CA LEU A 187 -12.81 4.03 9.19
C LEU A 187 -13.95 4.06 10.20
N ASN A 188 -15.12 4.52 9.78
CA ASN A 188 -16.29 4.47 10.65
C ASN A 188 -16.84 3.04 10.70
N VAL A 189 -16.60 2.36 11.83
CA VAL A 189 -17.02 0.96 12.05
C VAL A 189 -18.54 0.73 11.91
N ALA A 190 -19.34 1.80 12.08
CA ALA A 190 -20.79 1.73 11.93
C ALA A 190 -21.24 1.77 10.46
N ASN A 191 -20.45 2.38 9.58
CA ASN A 191 -20.77 2.54 8.16
C ASN A 191 -20.64 1.21 7.41
N ARG A 192 -21.34 1.11 6.27
CA ARG A 192 -21.07 0.04 5.31
C ARG A 192 -19.87 0.42 4.46
N ALA A 193 -19.18 -0.56 3.89
CA ALA A 193 -18.01 -0.31 3.03
C ALA A 193 -18.30 0.69 1.90
N ILE A 194 -19.50 0.63 1.30
CA ILE A 194 -19.92 1.61 0.29
C ILE A 194 -20.19 3.01 0.85
N ASP A 195 -20.71 3.09 2.07
CA ASP A 195 -21.03 4.38 2.69
C ASP A 195 -19.73 5.13 3.03
N GLU A 196 -18.66 4.42 3.42
CA GLU A 196 -17.33 5.02 3.60
C GLU A 196 -16.81 5.65 2.31
N VAL A 197 -16.92 4.93 1.18
CA VAL A 197 -16.49 5.45 -0.13
C VAL A 197 -17.28 6.69 -0.52
N LEU A 198 -18.60 6.67 -0.32
CA LEU A 198 -19.48 7.79 -0.65
C LEU A 198 -19.26 9.00 0.26
N ALA A 199 -18.95 8.76 1.54
CA ALA A 199 -18.60 9.81 2.49
C ALA A 199 -17.23 10.44 2.18
N HIS A 200 -16.29 9.63 1.69
CA HIS A 200 -14.93 10.08 1.34
C HIS A 200 -14.90 10.88 0.04
N LYS A 201 -15.61 10.42 -1.00
CA LYS A 201 -15.72 11.14 -2.29
C LYS A 201 -17.14 10.99 -2.84
N PRO A 202 -17.95 12.08 -2.88
CA PRO A 202 -19.30 12.03 -3.41
C PRO A 202 -19.33 11.49 -4.84
N MET A 203 -20.09 10.42 -5.06
CA MET A 203 -20.25 9.78 -6.37
C MET A 203 -21.56 8.98 -6.43
N SER A 204 -21.90 8.45 -7.60
CA SER A 204 -23.04 7.54 -7.72
C SER A 204 -22.74 6.19 -7.06
N GLU A 205 -23.77 5.52 -6.52
CA GLU A 205 -23.62 4.19 -5.92
C GLU A 205 -23.01 3.18 -6.92
N THR A 206 -23.40 3.27 -8.20
CA THR A 206 -22.82 2.45 -9.28
C THR A 206 -21.32 2.70 -9.45
N ALA A 207 -20.86 3.95 -9.35
CA ALA A 207 -19.45 4.29 -9.43
C ALA A 207 -18.69 3.77 -8.19
N ALA A 208 -19.25 3.93 -6.99
CA ALA A 208 -18.68 3.42 -5.75
C ALA A 208 -18.52 1.90 -5.76
N ARG A 209 -19.56 1.17 -6.20
CA ARG A 209 -19.50 -0.30 -6.37
C ARG A 209 -18.43 -0.73 -7.37
N ARG A 210 -18.35 -0.05 -8.51
CA ARG A 210 -17.34 -0.33 -9.54
C ARG A 210 -15.93 -0.04 -9.02
N HIS A 211 -15.76 0.99 -8.20
CA HIS A 211 -14.50 1.28 -7.54
C HIS A 211 -14.12 0.15 -6.57
N LEU A 212 -15.01 -0.17 -5.62
CA LEU A 212 -14.81 -1.22 -4.61
C LEU A 212 -14.57 -2.61 -5.21
N ALA A 213 -15.16 -2.91 -6.37
CA ALA A 213 -14.93 -4.17 -7.08
C ALA A 213 -13.45 -4.39 -7.47
N ARG A 214 -12.69 -3.31 -7.71
CA ARG A 214 -11.23 -3.39 -7.97
C ARG A 214 -10.43 -3.85 -6.75
N TYR A 215 -11.00 -3.69 -5.56
CA TYR A 215 -10.45 -4.07 -4.26
C TYR A 215 -11.10 -5.35 -3.71
N LEU A 216 -11.68 -6.16 -4.60
CA LEU A 216 -12.32 -7.46 -4.33
C LEU A 216 -13.59 -7.42 -3.47
N PHE A 217 -14.24 -6.27 -3.29
CA PHE A 217 -15.59 -6.25 -2.71
C PHE A 217 -16.59 -6.65 -3.79
N ARG A 218 -17.25 -7.82 -3.65
CA ARG A 218 -18.16 -8.36 -4.66
C ARG A 218 -19.59 -8.50 -4.11
N GLY A 219 -20.58 -8.32 -4.99
CA GLY A 219 -21.99 -8.54 -4.64
C GLY A 219 -22.40 -7.75 -3.39
N ASP A 220 -22.79 -8.46 -2.34
CA ASP A 220 -23.26 -7.88 -1.09
C ASP A 220 -22.14 -7.47 -0.12
N ASP A 221 -20.87 -7.75 -0.43
CA ASP A 221 -19.73 -7.35 0.40
C ASP A 221 -19.67 -5.83 0.61
N VAL A 222 -20.09 -5.06 -0.40
CA VAL A 222 -20.13 -3.59 -0.34
C VAL A 222 -21.09 -3.05 0.73
N PHE A 223 -22.04 -3.89 1.15
CA PHE A 223 -23.04 -3.56 2.16
C PHE A 223 -22.73 -4.08 3.56
N LYS A 224 -21.65 -4.86 3.71
CA LYS A 224 -21.16 -5.26 5.02
C LYS A 224 -20.76 -4.01 5.81
N ARG A 225 -21.08 -4.01 7.11
CA ARG A 225 -20.57 -2.98 8.02
C ARG A 225 -19.07 -3.13 8.18
N VAL A 226 -18.35 -2.03 8.32
CA VAL A 226 -16.90 -2.02 8.53
C VAL A 226 -16.51 -2.85 9.77
N SER A 227 -17.33 -2.84 10.82
CA SER A 227 -17.16 -3.69 12.01
C SER A 227 -17.18 -5.20 11.73
N SER A 228 -17.87 -5.63 10.67
CA SER A 228 -17.98 -7.04 10.28
C SER A 228 -16.92 -7.48 9.27
N LEU A 229 -16.11 -6.54 8.77
CA LEU A 229 -15.03 -6.84 7.83
C LEU A 229 -13.84 -7.49 8.55
N SER A 230 -13.20 -8.45 7.90
CA SER A 230 -11.91 -8.99 8.33
C SER A 230 -10.81 -7.90 8.32
N GLY A 231 -9.69 -8.14 8.99
CA GLY A 231 -8.53 -7.21 8.95
C GLY A 231 -8.08 -6.92 7.51
N GLY A 232 -7.99 -7.95 6.67
CA GLY A 232 -7.68 -7.79 5.25
C GLY A 232 -8.75 -7.06 4.45
N GLU A 233 -10.04 -7.33 4.70
CA GLU A 233 -11.13 -6.56 4.07
C GLU A 233 -11.05 -5.07 4.45
N ARG A 234 -10.82 -4.76 5.73
CA ARG A 234 -10.62 -3.36 6.17
C ARG A 234 -9.38 -2.72 5.53
N GLY A 235 -8.30 -3.47 5.38
CA GLY A 235 -7.11 -3.02 4.66
C GLY A 235 -7.38 -2.69 3.20
N ARG A 236 -8.10 -3.56 2.49
CA ARG A 236 -8.51 -3.31 1.10
C ARG A 236 -9.48 -2.13 0.98
N LEU A 237 -10.35 -1.91 1.96
CA LEU A 237 -11.21 -0.72 2.01
C LEU A 237 -10.39 0.56 2.19
N ALA A 238 -9.43 0.58 3.12
CA ALA A 238 -8.55 1.72 3.32
C ALA A 238 -7.73 2.03 2.04
N LEU A 239 -7.23 1.00 1.36
CA LEU A 239 -6.57 1.14 0.05
C LEU A 239 -7.50 1.70 -1.04
N ALA A 240 -8.79 1.34 -1.00
CA ALA A 240 -9.79 1.89 -1.90
C ALA A 240 -9.99 3.39 -1.67
N LEU A 241 -10.12 3.81 -0.40
CA LEU A 241 -10.23 5.21 -0.04
C LEU A 241 -9.00 6.02 -0.46
N LEU A 242 -7.80 5.52 -0.17
CA LEU A 242 -6.54 6.17 -0.57
C LEU A 242 -6.46 6.41 -2.08
N ALA A 243 -6.97 5.47 -2.89
CA ALA A 243 -6.96 5.62 -4.33
C ALA A 243 -7.96 6.65 -4.87
N LEU A 244 -8.88 7.16 -4.04
CA LEU A 244 -9.82 8.23 -4.39
C LEU A 244 -9.24 9.63 -4.13
N ASP A 245 -8.22 9.73 -3.28
CA ASP A 245 -7.53 10.98 -2.98
C ASP A 245 -6.73 11.50 -4.18
N GLU A 246 -6.37 10.60 -5.10
CA GLU A 246 -5.60 10.90 -6.31
C GLU A 246 -4.31 11.70 -6.01
N ALA A 247 -3.79 11.51 -4.80
CA ALA A 247 -2.59 12.16 -4.28
C ALA A 247 -1.37 11.82 -5.15
N ASN A 248 -0.42 12.75 -5.20
CA ASN A 248 0.88 12.56 -5.89
C ASN A 248 2.07 12.51 -4.91
N LEU A 249 1.80 12.67 -3.61
CA LEU A 249 2.69 12.35 -2.49
C LEU A 249 1.93 11.48 -1.49
N LEU A 250 2.35 10.24 -1.29
CA LEU A 250 1.78 9.34 -0.28
C LEU A 250 2.61 9.35 0.98
N LEU A 251 1.96 9.60 2.11
CA LEU A 251 2.55 9.52 3.45
C LEU A 251 1.95 8.30 4.16
N LEU A 252 2.75 7.25 4.35
CA LEU A 252 2.29 5.96 4.85
C LEU A 252 2.85 5.72 6.26
N ASP A 253 1.98 5.55 7.27
CA ASP A 253 2.38 5.27 8.65
C ASP A 253 2.07 3.82 9.05
N GLU A 254 3.11 2.97 9.09
CA GLU A 254 3.03 1.52 9.36
C GLU A 254 1.92 0.82 8.55
N PRO A 255 1.94 0.92 7.20
CA PRO A 255 0.79 0.56 6.38
C PRO A 255 0.53 -0.96 6.32
N THR A 256 1.51 -1.78 6.69
CA THR A 256 1.39 -3.25 6.74
C THR A 256 0.84 -3.78 8.06
N ASN A 257 0.75 -2.93 9.08
CA ASN A 257 0.30 -3.39 10.39
C ASN A 257 -1.20 -3.74 10.37
N HIS A 258 -1.57 -4.80 11.07
CA HIS A 258 -2.95 -5.35 11.13
C HIS A 258 -3.53 -5.86 9.79
N LEU A 259 -2.75 -5.85 8.70
CA LEU A 259 -3.14 -6.47 7.44
C LEU A 259 -2.85 -7.97 7.48
N ASP A 260 -3.73 -8.76 6.85
CA ASP A 260 -3.41 -10.15 6.52
C ASP A 260 -2.39 -10.21 5.37
N ILE A 261 -1.69 -11.34 5.26
CA ILE A 261 -0.63 -11.55 4.26
C ILE A 261 -1.11 -11.21 2.83
N PRO A 262 -2.31 -11.66 2.37
CA PRO A 262 -2.78 -11.31 1.04
C PRO A 262 -2.98 -9.80 0.84
N SER A 263 -3.45 -9.07 1.86
CA SER A 263 -3.64 -7.61 1.76
C SER A 263 -2.32 -6.85 1.82
N GLN A 264 -1.30 -7.36 2.52
CA GLN A 264 0.06 -6.81 2.47
C GLN A 264 0.66 -6.92 1.07
N GLU A 265 0.53 -8.06 0.41
CA GLU A 265 1.06 -8.26 -0.95
C GLU A 265 0.36 -7.36 -1.98
N ILE A 266 -0.95 -7.15 -1.81
CA ILE A 266 -1.75 -6.21 -2.59
C ILE A 266 -1.23 -4.77 -2.41
N LEU A 267 -1.05 -4.34 -1.16
CA LEU A 267 -0.53 -3.02 -0.84
C LEU A 267 0.85 -2.83 -1.46
N GLN A 268 1.75 -3.80 -1.26
CA GLN A 268 3.08 -3.77 -1.83
C GLN A 268 3.04 -3.62 -3.36
N THR A 269 2.25 -4.44 -4.06
CA THR A 269 2.13 -4.37 -5.52
C THR A 269 1.55 -3.04 -5.99
N ALA A 270 0.61 -2.47 -5.24
CA ALA A 270 0.03 -1.17 -5.53
C ALA A 270 1.07 -0.05 -5.38
N LEU A 271 1.87 -0.08 -4.32
CA LEU A 271 2.92 0.90 -4.06
C LEU A 271 4.09 0.78 -5.05
N GLU A 272 4.50 -0.43 -5.43
CA GLU A 272 5.55 -0.66 -6.44
C GLU A 272 5.18 -0.09 -7.83
N ARG A 273 3.87 0.01 -8.13
CA ARG A 273 3.36 0.52 -9.41
C ARG A 273 2.93 1.97 -9.36
N TYR A 274 2.97 2.59 -8.19
CA TYR A 274 2.52 3.96 -8.00
C TYR A 274 3.52 4.92 -8.66
N ASP A 275 3.00 5.86 -9.45
CA ASP A 275 3.76 6.82 -10.25
C ASP A 275 3.92 8.19 -9.57
N GLY A 276 3.63 8.25 -8.26
CA GLY A 276 3.89 9.40 -7.41
C GLY A 276 5.07 9.17 -6.47
N THR A 277 5.16 10.02 -5.45
CA THR A 277 6.25 10.03 -4.47
C THR A 277 5.79 9.43 -3.16
N ILE A 278 6.65 8.68 -2.46
CA ILE A 278 6.26 7.99 -1.22
C ILE A 278 7.16 8.42 -0.06
N VAL A 279 6.56 8.67 1.10
CA VAL A 279 7.25 8.69 2.39
C VAL A 279 6.65 7.55 3.22
N LEU A 280 7.47 6.54 3.48
CA LEU A 280 7.07 5.30 4.14
C LEU A 280 7.67 5.22 5.54
N VAL A 281 6.83 5.25 6.57
CA VAL A 281 7.19 4.78 7.91
C VAL A 281 6.86 3.30 8.00
N SER A 282 7.89 2.47 8.14
CA SER A 282 7.66 1.05 8.34
C SER A 282 8.82 0.38 9.08
N HIS A 283 8.49 -0.55 9.97
CA HIS A 283 9.45 -1.53 10.48
C HIS A 283 9.58 -2.77 9.57
N ASP A 284 8.77 -2.87 8.52
CA ASP A 284 8.84 -3.97 7.55
C ASP A 284 10.03 -3.78 6.60
N ARG A 285 11.10 -4.53 6.88
CA ARG A 285 12.32 -4.51 6.08
C ARG A 285 12.09 -4.91 4.64
N TYR A 286 11.12 -5.78 4.35
CA TYR A 286 10.86 -6.21 2.97
C TYR A 286 10.23 -5.09 2.14
N LEU A 287 9.26 -4.37 2.72
CA LEU A 287 8.63 -3.25 2.04
C LEU A 287 9.62 -2.10 1.83
N VAL A 288 10.43 -1.80 2.85
CA VAL A 288 11.49 -0.79 2.77
C VAL A 288 12.54 -1.16 1.74
N ASP A 289 13.03 -2.39 1.73
CA ASP A 289 14.04 -2.88 0.77
C ASP A 289 13.57 -2.79 -0.69
N ARG A 290 12.27 -3.03 -0.92
CA ARG A 290 11.69 -3.07 -2.27
C ARG A 290 11.36 -1.69 -2.83
N LEU A 291 10.96 -0.75 -1.99
CA LEU A 291 10.48 0.55 -2.43
C LEU A 291 11.52 1.66 -2.24
N ALA A 292 12.30 1.64 -1.17
CA ALA A 292 13.07 2.80 -0.74
C ALA A 292 14.21 3.15 -1.71
N THR A 293 14.21 4.41 -2.16
CA THR A 293 15.31 5.05 -2.90
C THR A 293 16.19 5.91 -1.99
N GLN A 294 15.68 6.20 -0.79
CA GLN A 294 16.34 7.01 0.22
C GLN A 294 15.92 6.55 1.61
N ILE A 295 16.84 6.55 2.57
CA ILE A 295 16.58 6.22 3.97
C ILE A 295 16.69 7.48 4.83
N TRP A 296 15.65 7.78 5.59
CA TRP A 296 15.65 8.82 6.63
C TRP A 296 15.75 8.11 7.98
N GLU A 297 16.93 8.12 8.61
CA GLU A 297 17.13 7.49 9.93
C GLU A 297 17.03 8.55 11.03
N ILE A 298 16.04 8.42 11.91
CA ILE A 298 15.97 9.21 13.14
C ILE A 298 16.70 8.47 14.26
N ARG A 299 17.79 9.06 14.76
CA ARG A 299 18.56 8.54 15.88
C ARG A 299 19.20 9.68 16.67
N ASP A 300 19.22 9.55 18.00
CA ASP A 300 19.88 10.49 18.91
C ASP A 300 19.46 11.96 18.70
N GLY A 301 18.16 12.18 18.47
CA GLY A 301 17.59 13.51 18.25
C GLY A 301 17.98 14.15 16.91
N ARG A 302 18.48 13.37 15.95
CA ARG A 302 18.77 13.83 14.59
C ARG A 302 18.18 12.90 13.55
N MET A 303 17.70 13.47 12.45
CA MET A 303 17.30 12.72 11.25
C MET A 303 18.38 12.88 10.19
N ARG A 304 19.06 11.78 9.87
CA ARG A 304 20.04 11.71 8.80
C ARG A 304 19.42 11.16 7.54
N ILE A 305 19.86 11.68 6.40
CA ILE A 305 19.38 11.27 5.09
C ILE A 305 20.47 10.50 4.36
N PHE A 306 20.15 9.28 3.94
CA PHE A 306 21.01 8.44 3.11
C PHE A 306 20.36 8.22 1.75
N ALA A 307 20.99 8.69 0.68
CA ALA A 307 20.54 8.44 -0.69
C ALA A 307 21.00 7.03 -1.13
N GLY A 308 20.05 6.13 -1.33
CA GLY A 308 20.32 4.74 -1.65
C GLY A 308 19.28 3.80 -1.05
N THR A 309 19.40 2.54 -1.43
CA THR A 309 18.55 1.44 -0.98
C THR A 309 18.83 1.06 0.48
N TYR A 310 17.94 0.25 1.06
CA TYR A 310 18.12 -0.24 2.42
C TYR A 310 19.36 -1.13 2.59
N GLN A 311 19.70 -1.95 1.59
CA GLN A 311 20.92 -2.77 1.63
C GLN A 311 22.19 -1.92 1.64
N GLU A 312 22.25 -0.89 0.79
CA GLU A 312 23.38 0.04 0.74
C GLU A 312 23.54 0.79 2.06
N PHE A 313 22.43 1.19 2.68
CA PHE A 313 22.42 1.80 4.00
C PHE A 313 22.97 0.86 5.08
N LEU A 314 22.54 -0.41 5.10
CA LEU A 314 23.06 -1.40 6.07
C LEU A 314 24.56 -1.63 5.88
N ALA A 315 25.02 -1.79 4.64
CA ALA A 315 26.44 -1.96 4.33
C ALA A 315 27.28 -0.76 4.77
N ALA A 316 26.81 0.46 4.52
CA ALA A 316 27.45 1.69 4.99
C ALA A 316 27.52 1.76 6.53
N ARG A 317 26.47 1.29 7.20
CA ARG A 317 26.40 1.27 8.68
C ARG A 317 27.35 0.25 9.30
N GLU A 318 27.55 -0.89 8.65
CA GLU A 318 28.52 -1.93 9.08
C GLU A 318 29.97 -1.51 8.79
N GLY A 319 30.20 -0.77 7.71
CA GLY A 319 31.52 -0.25 7.31
C GLY A 319 32.02 0.96 8.12
N GLY A 320 31.20 1.53 9.02
CA GLY A 320 31.56 2.67 9.87
C GLY A 320 31.51 4.05 9.19
N ASP A 321 31.32 4.09 7.87
CA ASP A 321 31.17 5.33 7.10
C ASP A 321 29.69 5.65 6.86
N THR A 322 29.11 6.45 7.76
CA THR A 322 27.92 7.24 7.41
C THR A 322 28.36 8.51 6.69
N ALA A 323 29.11 8.35 5.60
CA ALA A 323 29.44 9.43 4.71
C ALA A 323 28.20 9.77 3.88
N VAL A 324 27.75 11.02 4.02
CA VAL A 324 26.67 11.64 3.26
C VAL A 324 26.99 11.52 1.77
N VAL A 325 26.37 10.56 1.08
CA VAL A 325 26.39 10.55 -0.39
C VAL A 325 25.35 11.56 -0.84
N SER A 326 25.77 12.82 -0.92
CA SER A 326 25.03 13.82 -1.68
C SER A 326 25.01 13.37 -3.14
N LYS A 327 23.82 13.31 -3.75
CA LYS A 327 23.70 13.26 -5.22
C LYS A 327 24.64 14.35 -5.78
N VAL A 328 25.65 13.90 -6.53
CA VAL A 328 26.73 14.69 -7.13
C VAL A 328 26.22 16.03 -7.67
N GLY A 329 26.95 17.09 -7.34
CA GLY A 329 26.57 18.47 -7.57
C GLY A 329 26.43 18.89 -9.03
N LEU A 330 25.51 19.82 -9.24
CA LEU A 330 25.64 20.90 -10.20
C LEU A 330 25.40 22.21 -9.43
N PRO A 331 26.25 23.24 -9.59
CA PRO A 331 26.02 24.55 -8.98
C PRO A 331 24.81 25.18 -9.68
N ILE A 332 23.78 25.53 -8.91
CA ILE A 332 22.64 26.30 -9.42
C ILE A 332 22.79 27.71 -8.84
N GLU A 333 23.06 28.68 -9.71
CA GLU A 333 22.90 30.10 -9.40
C GLU A 333 21.47 30.35 -8.87
N GLU A 334 21.38 30.82 -7.63
CA GLU A 334 20.13 31.32 -7.06
C GLU A 334 19.73 32.60 -7.80
N LYS A 335 18.78 32.51 -8.73
CA LYS A 335 17.92 33.66 -9.05
C LYS A 335 16.78 33.67 -8.04
N GLU A 336 16.88 34.57 -7.07
CA GLU A 336 15.78 34.93 -6.18
C GLU A 336 14.58 35.40 -7.03
N ALA A 337 13.55 34.55 -7.12
CA ALA A 337 12.23 34.99 -7.54
C ALA A 337 11.44 35.35 -6.27
N GLU A 338 10.98 36.60 -6.20
CA GLU A 338 10.14 37.11 -5.11
C GLU A 338 8.89 36.24 -4.92
N PRO A 339 8.48 35.94 -3.67
CA PRO A 339 7.31 35.12 -3.42
C PRO A 339 6.02 35.89 -3.70
N ALA A 340 5.15 35.31 -4.55
CA ALA A 340 3.75 35.71 -4.63
C ALA A 340 3.07 35.50 -3.26
N ARG A 341 2.49 36.57 -2.71
CA ARG A 341 1.81 36.56 -1.42
C ARG A 341 0.34 36.18 -1.63
N ILE A 342 -0.12 35.08 -1.03
CA ILE A 342 -1.53 34.70 -0.97
C ILE A 342 -2.06 35.02 0.42
N LYS A 343 -3.11 35.84 0.52
CA LYS A 343 -3.92 36.01 1.75
C LYS A 343 -5.04 34.96 1.72
N ILE A 344 -5.26 34.28 2.83
CA ILE A 344 -6.42 33.40 3.06
C ILE A 344 -7.36 34.15 4.00
N ASP A 345 -8.59 34.39 3.54
CA ASP A 345 -9.69 34.92 4.36
C ASP A 345 -10.45 33.73 4.98
N PHE A 346 -10.53 33.68 6.31
CA PHE A 346 -11.08 32.56 7.09
C PHE A 346 -12.55 32.78 7.47
N SER A 347 -13.38 33.33 6.57
CA SER A 347 -14.79 33.60 6.88
C SER A 347 -15.83 32.91 5.98
N THR A 348 -15.46 32.39 4.79
CA THR A 348 -16.49 31.86 3.85
C THR A 348 -16.12 30.60 3.04
N GLY A 349 -14.96 29.99 3.23
CA GLY A 349 -14.72 28.63 2.70
C GLY A 349 -14.69 28.46 1.17
N ASP A 350 -14.52 29.54 0.39
CA ASP A 350 -14.30 29.49 -1.06
C ASP A 350 -12.95 30.11 -1.46
N VAL A 351 -12.28 29.51 -2.46
CA VAL A 351 -11.00 29.99 -3.02
C VAL A 351 -11.28 30.91 -4.21
N VAL A 352 -11.03 32.22 -4.06
CA VAL A 352 -11.11 33.17 -5.18
C VAL A 352 -9.69 33.66 -5.55
N LYS A 353 -9.31 33.48 -6.82
CA LYS A 353 -8.12 34.12 -7.41
C LYS A 353 -8.39 35.62 -7.64
N ILE A 354 -7.67 36.49 -6.95
CA ILE A 354 -7.64 37.94 -7.27
C ILE A 354 -6.46 38.18 -8.22
N LYS A 355 -6.73 38.85 -9.36
CA LYS A 355 -5.70 39.37 -10.27
C LYS A 355 -5.17 40.71 -9.75
N ASP A 356 -3.86 40.90 -9.92
CA ASP A 356 -3.06 42.02 -9.43
C ASP A 356 -3.62 43.41 -9.74
N GLY A 357 -3.55 44.29 -8.74
CA GLY A 357 -3.65 45.75 -8.83
C GLY A 357 -2.79 46.38 -7.72
N PRO A 358 -2.23 47.59 -7.91
CA PRO A 358 -1.24 48.15 -6.99
C PRO A 358 -1.85 48.53 -5.62
N PHE A 359 -1.06 48.35 -4.56
CA PHE A 359 -1.41 48.67 -3.18
C PHE A 359 -1.39 50.19 -2.96
N GLU A 360 -2.52 50.79 -2.56
CA GLU A 360 -2.54 52.06 -1.82
C GLU A 360 -2.40 51.75 -0.33
N SER A 361 -1.50 52.49 0.34
CA SER A 361 -1.29 52.47 1.78
C SER A 361 -2.52 52.98 2.53
N PHE A 362 -3.02 52.20 3.49
CA PHE A 362 -3.90 52.72 4.53
C PHE A 362 -3.24 52.48 5.89
N GLU A 363 -2.73 53.56 6.47
CA GLU A 363 -2.63 53.73 7.92
C GLU A 363 -4.07 53.87 8.45
N GLY A 364 -4.44 53.05 9.43
CA GLY A 364 -5.73 53.09 10.08
C GLY A 364 -5.60 52.58 11.51
N GLU A 365 -5.93 53.46 12.44
CA GLU A 365 -5.83 53.34 13.90
C GLU A 365 -6.54 52.10 14.46
N ILE A 366 -5.97 51.55 15.53
CA ILE A 366 -6.57 50.51 16.36
C ILE A 366 -7.52 51.22 17.32
N ASP A 367 -8.83 51.10 17.08
CA ASP A 367 -9.82 51.37 18.13
C ASP A 367 -10.13 50.06 18.88
N GLU A 368 -9.96 50.13 20.20
CA GLU A 368 -10.45 49.15 21.18
C GLU A 368 -11.96 48.99 21.06
N ILE A 369 -12.46 47.75 21.18
CA ILE A 369 -13.84 47.50 21.59
C ILE A 369 -13.86 46.40 22.65
N ASP A 370 -14.51 46.75 23.76
CA ASP A 370 -14.84 46.05 25.01
C ASP A 370 -15.31 44.59 24.90
#